data_AF-A0A4R9BFB0-F1
#
_entry.id   AF-A0A4R9BFB0-F1
#
_cell.length_a   1.000
_cell.length_b   1.000
_cell.length_c   1.000
_cell.angle_alpha   90.00
_cell.angle_beta   90.00
_cell.angle_gamma   90.00
#
_symmetry.space_group_name_H-M   'P 1'
#
loop_
_entity.id
_entity.type
_entity.pdbx_description
1 polymer ?
#
loop_
_entity_poly.entity_id
_entity_poly.type
_entity_poly.pdbx_seq_one_letter_code
_entity_poly.pdbx_strand_id
1 'polypeptide(L)'
;MPGETRGARRCRPHRAEWNVYLLAGRTGNGEFLVVPLDSTGLETAPARRLSFAEFLGEVVAAEQGLPRWVWEDTSRLYPLLLAAGVRVQRGHDLRLCHAILRQSALTSTSELATAAPSRWDSGPAAQPEAPEPHSTLFDLGFADDGLDEDPAEDDAQAEFRRQLTAVAASAEPGRLRLLLAAESAGALIAAEMQFAGLPWCTEVHDRLLTRELGPRVAPGLRPERLEDLARRIRLELGDPQVNPDSQQDLLRALQRAGLTMSSTRAWELQKLEHPAIAPLLEYKKLARLLSANGWYWMDTWIVDGRFHPEYVPGGVVTGRWATRGGGALQLPRQVRGAVIADDGWKLVVADAAQLEPRILAALSADTAMATAGRGTDLYAGIVASGVVETRDHAKVAMLGAMYGATTGESGRLLPRLARAYPRALGLTETAARAGERGEAVTTRLGRSSPRPGESWLATQAQAQAYHPGATDADERRARSQARDWGRFTRNFIVQGSAAEWALCWMAEIRRELRLLQAPEGTVPGRSPVFTHAPHLVFFLHDEVIVHTPAGLAEEVEQIVVRAAATAGRHLFGDFPVDFLLTVATVDSYDQAK
;
A
#
# COMPACT_ATOMS: atom_id res chain seq x y z
N MET A 1 -33.40 -6.64 52.05
CA MET A 1 -32.00 -7.02 52.37
C MET A 1 -31.89 -8.53 52.20
N PRO A 2 -31.65 -8.98 50.96
CA PRO A 2 -30.33 -9.45 50.51
C PRO A 2 -29.99 -8.78 49.16
N GLY A 3 -28.79 -8.78 48.57
CA GLY A 3 -27.53 -9.47 48.76
C GLY A 3 -26.82 -9.38 47.39
N GLU A 4 -25.95 -8.37 47.21
CA GLU A 4 -25.22 -8.15 45.95
C GLU A 4 -23.84 -8.80 46.00
N THR A 5 -23.65 -9.86 45.22
CA THR A 5 -22.36 -10.44 44.88
C THR A 5 -21.58 -9.50 43.96
N ARG A 6 -20.55 -8.86 44.50
CA ARG A 6 -19.57 -8.06 43.74
C ARG A 6 -18.71 -8.99 42.86
N GLY A 7 -18.89 -8.87 41.55
CA GLY A 7 -17.99 -9.43 40.55
C GLY A 7 -16.59 -8.82 40.65
N ALA A 8 -15.57 -9.69 40.61
CA ALA A 8 -14.17 -9.33 40.60
C ALA A 8 -13.83 -8.49 39.36
N ARG A 9 -13.55 -7.20 39.55
CA ARG A 9 -12.89 -6.38 38.54
C ARG A 9 -11.46 -6.88 38.39
N ARG A 10 -11.13 -7.48 37.23
CA ARG A 10 -9.74 -7.66 36.81
C ARG A 10 -9.07 -6.28 36.80
N CYS A 11 -8.10 -6.07 37.68
CA CYS A 11 -7.25 -4.89 37.68
C CYS A 11 -6.61 -4.71 36.30
N ARG A 12 -6.75 -3.50 35.73
CA ARG A 12 -5.91 -3.08 34.60
C ARG A 12 -4.46 -2.99 35.09
N PRO A 13 -3.47 -3.58 34.40
CA PRO A 13 -2.08 -3.46 34.80
C PRO A 13 -1.61 -1.99 34.68
N HIS A 14 -0.68 -1.61 35.55
CA HIS A 14 -0.17 -0.26 35.74
C HIS A 14 0.56 0.22 34.47
N ARG A 15 0.40 1.50 34.08
CA ARG A 15 1.01 2.11 32.88
C ARG A 15 2.55 1.99 32.75
N ALA A 16 3.27 1.59 33.81
CA ALA A 16 4.73 1.51 33.82
C ALA A 16 5.28 0.22 33.16
N GLU A 17 4.48 -0.83 33.05
CA GLU A 17 4.90 -2.14 32.50
C GLU A 17 4.92 -2.20 30.96
N TRP A 18 4.55 -1.10 30.27
CA TRP A 18 4.28 -1.10 28.83
C TRP A 18 5.50 -0.77 27.95
N ASN A 19 6.64 -0.44 28.58
CA ASN A 19 7.82 0.16 27.95
C ASN A 19 9.06 -0.77 27.99
N VAL A 20 8.87 -2.07 27.82
CA VAL A 20 10.00 -3.00 27.62
C VAL A 20 10.21 -3.18 26.12
N TYR A 21 11.41 -2.83 25.65
CA TYR A 21 11.87 -3.09 24.29
C TYR A 21 12.82 -4.28 24.32
N LEU A 22 12.73 -5.16 23.33
CA LEU A 22 13.66 -6.26 23.14
C LEU A 22 14.29 -6.10 21.76
N LEU A 23 15.55 -5.67 21.74
CA LEU A 23 16.32 -5.64 20.49
C LEU A 23 16.74 -7.07 20.15
N ALA A 24 16.37 -7.53 18.96
CA ALA A 24 16.73 -8.84 18.45
C ALA A 24 17.43 -8.71 17.10
N GLY A 25 18.52 -9.46 16.92
CA GLY A 25 19.29 -9.49 15.68
C GLY A 25 19.93 -10.86 15.46
N ARG A 26 20.21 -11.19 14.20
CA ARG A 26 20.94 -12.40 13.83
C ARG A 26 22.42 -12.05 13.63
N THR A 27 23.31 -12.82 14.24
CA THR A 27 24.77 -12.64 14.12
C THR A 27 25.32 -13.43 12.93
N GLY A 28 26.53 -13.10 12.44
CA GLY A 28 27.14 -13.77 11.28
C GLY A 28 27.37 -15.27 11.44
N ASN A 29 27.48 -15.77 12.67
CA ASN A 29 27.57 -17.21 12.98
C ASN A 29 26.20 -17.93 13.03
N GLY A 30 25.09 -17.22 12.74
CA GLY A 30 23.74 -17.77 12.71
C GLY A 30 23.02 -17.84 14.07
N GLU A 31 23.64 -17.37 15.15
CA GLU A 31 23.00 -17.19 16.45
C GLU A 31 22.09 -15.95 16.46
N PHE A 32 21.32 -15.81 17.54
CA PHE A 32 20.44 -14.68 17.79
C PHE A 32 20.86 -13.95 19.05
N LEU A 33 21.02 -12.63 18.93
CA LEU A 33 21.24 -11.76 20.05
C LEU A 33 19.91 -11.17 20.51
N VAL A 34 19.67 -11.14 21.83
CA VAL A 34 18.55 -10.44 22.45
C VAL A 34 19.04 -9.50 23.55
N VAL A 35 18.72 -8.22 23.41
CA VAL A 35 19.13 -7.14 24.33
C VAL A 35 17.90 -6.45 24.92
N PRO A 36 17.65 -6.53 26.24
CA PRO A 36 16.56 -5.82 26.89
C PRO A 36 16.86 -4.33 27.05
N LEU A 37 16.01 -3.48 26.48
CA LEU A 37 16.18 -2.02 26.46
C LEU A 37 15.04 -1.29 27.20
N ASP A 38 15.39 -0.18 27.84
CA ASP A 38 14.42 0.75 28.43
C ASP A 38 13.80 1.70 27.38
N SER A 39 12.95 2.63 27.83
CA SER A 39 12.30 3.62 26.95
C SER A 39 13.24 4.67 26.33
N THR A 40 14.50 4.69 26.73
CA THR A 40 15.56 5.54 26.16
C THR A 40 16.50 4.78 25.22
N GLY A 41 16.32 3.45 25.11
CA GLY A 41 17.18 2.57 24.31
C GLY A 41 18.47 2.17 25.03
N LEU A 42 18.54 2.33 26.35
CA LEU A 42 19.66 1.86 27.17
C LEU A 42 19.42 0.43 27.66
N GLU A 43 20.49 -0.34 27.77
CA GLU A 43 20.45 -1.71 28.25
C GLU A 43 19.98 -1.77 29.71
N THR A 44 19.04 -2.66 29.98
CA THR A 44 18.52 -2.92 31.33
C THR A 44 19.03 -4.23 31.91
N ALA A 45 19.55 -5.11 31.06
CA ALA A 45 20.16 -6.38 31.41
C ALA A 45 21.18 -6.78 30.32
N PRO A 46 22.15 -7.66 30.63
CA PRO A 46 23.15 -8.10 29.68
C PRO A 46 22.53 -8.73 28.42
N ALA A 47 23.16 -8.47 27.27
CA ALA A 47 22.82 -9.13 26.02
C ALA A 47 22.95 -10.66 26.13
N ARG A 48 22.00 -11.38 25.54
CA ARG A 48 21.97 -12.85 25.53
C ARG A 48 22.16 -13.36 24.12
N ARG A 49 23.10 -14.29 23.94
CA ARG A 49 23.30 -15.03 22.70
C ARG A 49 22.60 -16.37 22.80
N LEU A 50 21.73 -16.64 21.83
CA LEU A 50 20.81 -17.76 21.82
C LEU A 50 20.95 -18.50 20.50
N SER A 51 20.94 -19.82 20.53
CA SER A 51 20.63 -20.62 19.34
C SER A 51 19.21 -20.28 18.84
N PHE A 52 18.88 -20.67 17.60
CA PHE A 52 17.53 -20.42 17.08
C PHE A 52 16.42 -21.04 17.95
N ALA A 53 16.63 -22.25 18.48
CA ALA A 53 15.65 -22.91 19.35
C ALA A 53 15.45 -22.17 20.69
N GLU A 54 16.54 -21.70 21.30
CA GLU A 54 16.48 -20.89 22.52
C GLU A 54 15.83 -19.53 22.27
N PHE A 55 16.12 -18.91 21.12
CA PHE A 55 15.49 -17.67 20.70
C PHE A 55 13.97 -17.81 20.53
N LEU A 56 13.50 -18.90 19.92
CA LEU A 56 12.06 -19.18 19.82
C LEU A 56 11.41 -19.31 21.20
N GLY A 57 12.04 -20.06 22.11
CA GLY A 57 11.58 -20.20 23.50
C GLY A 57 11.51 -18.86 24.22
N GLU A 58 12.53 -18.02 24.04
CA GLU A 58 12.58 -16.67 24.59
C GLU A 58 11.46 -15.77 24.04
N VAL A 59 11.22 -15.78 22.73
CA VAL A 59 10.15 -14.98 22.11
C VAL A 59 8.80 -15.38 22.68
N VAL A 60 8.50 -16.67 22.73
CA VAL A 60 7.22 -17.19 23.26
C VAL A 60 7.03 -16.81 24.74
N ALA A 61 8.08 -16.91 25.56
CA ALA A 61 8.02 -16.52 26.96
C ALA A 61 7.83 -15.01 27.14
N ALA A 62 8.61 -14.22 26.40
CA ALA A 62 8.59 -12.76 26.49
C ALA A 62 7.27 -12.15 25.99
N GLU A 63 6.61 -12.76 24.99
CA GLU A 63 5.33 -12.28 24.46
C GLU A 63 4.22 -12.17 25.52
N GLN A 64 4.31 -12.87 26.66
CA GLN A 64 3.37 -12.68 27.78
C GLN A 64 3.43 -11.28 28.39
N GLY A 65 4.60 -10.63 28.35
CA GLY A 65 4.80 -9.23 28.74
C GLY A 65 4.49 -8.23 27.63
N LEU A 66 4.06 -8.72 26.46
CA LEU A 66 3.77 -7.93 25.27
C LEU A 66 4.89 -6.95 24.90
N PRO A 67 6.19 -7.30 24.88
CA PRO A 67 7.27 -6.36 24.60
C PRO A 67 7.11 -5.72 23.21
N ARG A 68 7.86 -4.65 22.96
CA ARG A 68 8.08 -4.20 21.58
C ARG A 68 9.40 -4.78 21.08
N TRP A 69 9.31 -5.68 20.12
CA TRP A 69 10.50 -6.20 19.45
C TRP A 69 11.09 -5.12 18.56
N VAL A 70 12.38 -4.88 18.69
CA VAL A 70 13.16 -3.97 17.85
C VAL A 70 14.09 -4.83 17.02
N TRP A 71 14.16 -4.60 15.72
CA TRP A 71 15.09 -5.30 14.84
C TRP A 71 15.42 -4.44 13.63
N GLU A 72 16.50 -4.80 12.93
CA GLU A 72 16.96 -4.08 11.75
C GLU A 72 15.88 -4.02 10.66
N ASP A 73 15.30 -5.16 10.30
CA ASP A 73 14.34 -5.31 9.21
C ASP A 73 13.40 -6.48 9.47
N THR A 74 12.09 -6.19 9.51
CA THR A 74 11.03 -7.17 9.77
C THR A 74 11.02 -8.28 8.72
N SER A 75 11.33 -7.96 7.46
CA SER A 75 11.31 -8.91 6.34
C SER A 75 12.39 -10.00 6.45
N ARG A 76 13.41 -9.78 7.28
CA ARG A 76 14.52 -10.73 7.49
C ARG A 76 14.27 -11.68 8.67
N LEU A 77 13.79 -11.15 9.79
CA LEU A 77 13.69 -11.90 11.04
C LEU A 77 12.30 -12.53 11.22
N TYR A 78 11.22 -11.76 10.99
CA TYR A 78 9.88 -12.22 11.34
C TYR A 78 9.39 -13.43 10.54
N PRO A 79 9.71 -13.59 9.24
CA PRO A 79 9.39 -14.82 8.50
C PRO A 79 9.96 -16.10 9.14
N LEU A 80 11.14 -16.04 9.77
CA LEU A 80 11.73 -17.18 10.48
C LEU A 80 10.88 -17.59 11.69
N LEU A 81 10.34 -16.60 12.41
CA LEU A 81 9.42 -16.84 13.53
C LEU A 81 8.09 -17.43 13.04
N LEU A 82 7.54 -16.91 11.94
CA LEU A 82 6.31 -17.43 11.34
C LEU A 82 6.48 -18.89 10.88
N ALA A 83 7.60 -19.22 10.22
CA ALA A 83 7.92 -20.60 9.84
C ALA A 83 8.00 -21.54 11.04
N ALA A 84 8.38 -21.04 12.21
CA ALA A 84 8.41 -21.78 13.47
C ALA A 84 7.07 -21.75 14.25
N GLY A 85 6.00 -21.18 13.70
CA GLY A 85 4.71 -21.10 14.36
C GLY A 85 4.56 -19.94 15.37
N VAL A 86 5.53 -19.02 15.43
CA VAL A 86 5.59 -17.95 16.43
C VAL A 86 5.17 -16.62 15.83
N ARG A 87 4.33 -15.87 16.56
CA ARG A 87 3.75 -14.60 16.16
C ARG A 87 4.04 -13.54 17.22
N VAL A 88 4.55 -12.37 16.83
CA VAL A 88 4.80 -11.26 17.77
C VAL A 88 3.69 -10.21 17.73
N GLN A 89 3.37 -9.55 18.83
CA GLN A 89 2.30 -8.55 18.85
C GLN A 89 2.78 -7.17 18.38
N ARG A 90 3.93 -6.70 18.87
CA ARG A 90 4.44 -5.34 18.62
C ARG A 90 5.86 -5.40 18.07
N GLY A 91 6.10 -4.60 17.04
CA GLY A 91 7.42 -4.44 16.42
C GLY A 91 7.85 -2.98 16.35
N HIS A 92 9.14 -2.78 16.09
CA HIS A 92 9.79 -1.54 15.70
C HIS A 92 10.82 -1.88 14.62
N ASP A 93 10.49 -1.55 13.39
CA ASP A 93 11.36 -1.79 12.24
C ASP A 93 12.33 -0.63 12.07
N LEU A 94 13.60 -0.83 12.39
CA LEU A 94 14.59 0.25 12.40
C LEU A 94 14.78 0.85 11.01
N ARG A 95 14.81 0.04 9.95
CA ARG A 95 15.03 0.52 8.57
C ARG A 95 13.87 1.36 8.07
N LEU A 96 12.63 0.90 8.24
CA LEU A 96 11.44 1.67 7.84
C LEU A 96 11.30 2.96 8.66
N CYS A 97 11.58 2.89 9.97
CA CYS A 97 11.51 4.04 10.86
C CYS A 97 12.60 5.07 10.53
N HIS A 98 13.82 4.61 10.20
CA HIS A 98 14.91 5.47 9.75
C HIS A 98 14.52 6.25 8.51
N ALA A 99 14.01 5.58 7.48
CA ALA A 99 13.61 6.21 6.22
C ALA A 99 12.59 7.35 6.44
N ILE A 100 11.62 7.15 7.33
CA ILE A 100 10.63 8.17 7.70
C ILE A 100 11.30 9.35 8.43
N LEU A 101 12.04 9.07 9.50
CA LEU A 101 12.61 10.11 10.36
C LEU A 101 13.70 10.92 9.66
N ARG A 102 14.44 10.30 8.75
CA ARG A 102 15.49 10.96 7.98
C ARG A 102 14.92 12.00 7.00
N GLN A 103 13.77 11.71 6.40
CA GLN A 103 13.14 12.57 5.40
C GLN A 103 12.11 13.55 6.00
N SER A 104 11.63 13.28 7.21
CA SER A 104 10.60 14.07 7.87
C SER A 104 11.07 15.49 8.22
N ALA A 105 10.27 16.48 7.82
CA ALA A 105 10.47 17.88 8.21
C ALA A 105 10.36 18.10 9.73
N LEU A 106 9.68 17.21 10.46
CA LEU A 106 9.53 17.30 11.92
C LEU A 106 10.81 16.91 12.68
N THR A 107 11.77 16.29 11.97
CA THR A 107 13.02 15.76 12.52
C THR A 107 14.23 16.27 11.75
N SER A 108 14.06 17.29 10.90
CA SER A 108 15.09 17.80 9.98
C SER A 108 16.34 18.37 10.68
N THR A 109 16.24 18.70 11.97
CA THR A 109 17.36 19.20 12.79
C THR A 109 17.99 18.12 13.67
N SER A 110 17.49 16.89 13.63
CA SER A 110 18.03 15.79 14.41
C SER A 110 19.39 15.32 13.87
N GLU A 111 20.20 14.69 14.73
CA GLU A 111 21.42 13.99 14.32
C GLU A 111 21.14 12.99 13.19
N LEU A 112 20.05 12.23 13.30
CA LEU A 112 19.63 11.23 12.31
C LEU A 112 19.41 11.84 10.92
N ALA A 113 18.76 13.00 10.84
CA ALA A 113 18.47 13.66 9.57
C ALA A 113 19.69 14.37 8.95
N THR A 114 20.69 14.74 9.76
CA THR A 114 21.85 15.54 9.33
C THR A 114 23.13 14.72 9.16
N ALA A 115 23.17 13.48 9.68
CA ALA A 115 24.28 12.57 9.52
C ALA A 115 24.58 12.26 8.05
N ALA A 116 25.81 11.83 7.76
CA ALA A 116 26.15 11.30 6.45
C ALA A 116 25.28 10.07 6.10
N PRO A 117 25.07 9.74 4.81
CA PRO A 117 24.42 8.49 4.45
C PRO A 117 25.14 7.29 5.06
N SER A 118 24.36 6.33 5.52
CA SER A 118 24.78 5.13 6.25
C SER A 118 24.12 3.90 5.64
N ARG A 119 24.38 2.71 6.18
CA ARG A 119 23.70 1.48 5.74
C ARG A 119 22.18 1.50 5.95
N TRP A 120 21.66 2.40 6.79
CA TRP A 120 20.22 2.59 7.02
C TRP A 120 19.52 3.36 5.89
N ASP A 121 20.29 4.04 5.04
CA ASP A 121 19.81 4.79 3.87
C ASP A 121 19.65 3.90 2.62
N SER A 122 20.30 2.74 2.62
CA SER A 122 20.12 1.73 1.58
C SER A 122 18.70 1.15 1.69
N GLY A 123 18.00 1.10 0.55
CA GLY A 123 16.69 0.44 0.48
C GLY A 123 16.77 -1.04 0.91
N PRO A 124 15.65 -1.66 1.33
CA PRO A 124 15.63 -3.06 1.71
C PRO A 124 16.23 -3.90 0.58
N ALA A 125 17.26 -4.70 0.92
CA ALA A 125 18.00 -5.53 -0.04
C ALA A 125 17.01 -6.29 -0.93
N ALA A 126 17.20 -6.19 -2.25
CA ALA A 126 16.45 -7.03 -3.17
C ALA A 126 16.81 -8.49 -2.87
N GLN A 127 15.82 -9.32 -2.51
CA GLN A 127 16.00 -10.74 -2.73
C GLN A 127 16.15 -10.92 -4.25
N PRO A 128 17.04 -11.82 -4.72
CA PRO A 128 17.18 -12.06 -6.16
C PRO A 128 15.80 -12.42 -6.71
N GLU A 129 15.34 -11.65 -7.70
CA GLU A 129 14.12 -11.96 -8.45
C GLU A 129 14.20 -13.41 -8.95
N ALA A 130 13.09 -14.15 -8.86
CA ALA A 130 12.99 -15.45 -9.53
C ALA A 130 13.40 -15.27 -11.01
N PRO A 131 14.19 -16.20 -11.58
CA PRO A 131 14.88 -15.98 -12.84
C PRO A 131 13.89 -15.65 -13.97
N GLU A 132 14.09 -14.48 -14.58
CA GLU A 132 13.49 -14.10 -15.86
C GLU A 132 13.81 -15.18 -16.92
N PRO A 133 12.83 -15.66 -17.72
CA PRO A 133 13.00 -16.81 -18.62
C PRO A 133 13.86 -16.55 -19.86
N HIS A 134 14.64 -15.46 -19.89
CA HIS A 134 15.52 -15.08 -21.01
C HIS A 134 16.95 -14.69 -20.60
N SER A 135 17.43 -15.05 -19.41
CA SER A 135 18.87 -14.98 -19.15
C SER A 135 19.56 -16.19 -19.80
N THR A 136 20.30 -15.92 -20.87
CA THR A 136 21.12 -16.91 -21.55
C THR A 136 22.16 -17.48 -20.58
N LEU A 137 22.33 -18.81 -20.63
CA LEU A 137 23.13 -19.68 -19.75
C LEU A 137 24.66 -19.46 -19.76
N PHE A 138 25.13 -18.26 -20.12
CA PHE A 138 26.54 -17.88 -20.16
C PHE A 138 26.72 -16.44 -19.69
N ASP A 139 26.45 -16.20 -18.40
CA ASP A 139 27.08 -15.11 -17.65
C ASP A 139 27.12 -15.41 -16.15
N LEU A 140 27.48 -16.65 -15.80
CA LEU A 140 27.90 -17.00 -14.43
C LEU A 140 29.35 -16.55 -14.22
N GLY A 141 29.54 -15.23 -14.26
CA GLY A 141 30.69 -14.61 -13.61
C GLY A 141 30.42 -14.59 -12.12
N PHE A 142 31.19 -15.36 -11.36
CA PHE A 142 31.24 -15.28 -9.91
C PHE A 142 31.58 -13.84 -9.50
N ALA A 143 30.56 -13.01 -9.31
CA ALA A 143 30.67 -11.79 -8.56
C ALA A 143 30.80 -12.24 -7.10
N ASP A 144 32.04 -12.13 -6.62
CA ASP A 144 32.43 -12.19 -5.23
C ASP A 144 31.40 -11.40 -4.40
N ASP A 145 30.51 -12.14 -3.72
CA ASP A 145 29.51 -11.59 -2.82
C ASP A 145 30.26 -10.79 -1.76
N GLY A 146 30.17 -9.47 -1.88
CA GLY A 146 30.80 -8.53 -0.96
C GLY A 146 30.42 -8.90 0.47
N LEU A 147 31.42 -9.43 1.18
CA LEU A 147 31.46 -9.80 2.58
C LEU A 147 30.38 -9.09 3.40
N ASP A 148 29.46 -9.88 3.95
CA ASP A 148 28.62 -9.53 5.09
C ASP A 148 29.54 -9.05 6.23
N GLU A 149 29.79 -7.74 6.30
CA GLU A 149 30.31 -7.12 7.52
C GLU A 149 29.21 -7.24 8.59
N ASP A 150 29.53 -7.90 9.71
CA ASP A 150 28.65 -8.09 10.86
C ASP A 150 27.82 -6.82 11.14
N PRO A 151 26.50 -6.92 11.35
CA PRO A 151 25.77 -5.89 12.05
C PRO A 151 26.36 -5.81 13.46
N ALA A 152 27.32 -4.92 13.69
CA ALA A 152 27.81 -4.66 15.03
C ALA A 152 26.59 -4.30 15.90
N GLU A 153 26.39 -5.04 16.98
CA GLU A 153 25.26 -4.91 17.93
C GLU A 153 25.06 -3.43 18.34
N ASP A 154 26.18 -2.72 18.49
CA ASP A 154 26.29 -1.29 18.77
C ASP A 154 25.56 -0.41 17.75
N ASP A 155 25.49 -0.76 16.47
CA ASP A 155 24.88 0.08 15.45
C ASP A 155 23.35 0.02 15.46
N ALA A 156 22.74 -1.15 15.70
CA ALA A 156 21.28 -1.26 15.76
C ALA A 156 20.71 -0.58 17.02
N GLN A 157 21.38 -0.75 18.17
CA GLN A 157 21.00 -0.05 19.38
C GLN A 157 21.24 1.46 19.28
N ALA A 158 22.40 1.89 18.74
CA ALA A 158 22.67 3.31 18.51
C ALA A 158 21.63 3.92 17.57
N GLU A 159 21.25 3.21 16.50
CA GLU A 159 20.20 3.65 15.60
C GLU A 159 18.86 3.80 16.31
N PHE A 160 18.45 2.81 17.10
CA PHE A 160 17.22 2.90 17.88
C PHE A 160 17.22 4.12 18.81
N ARG A 161 18.34 4.40 19.49
CA ARG A 161 18.51 5.58 20.35
C ARG A 161 18.45 6.89 19.57
N ARG A 162 19.06 6.97 18.38
CA ARG A 162 18.96 8.13 17.48
C ARG A 162 17.52 8.38 17.08
N GLN A 163 16.76 7.33 16.76
CA GLN A 163 15.34 7.44 16.42
C GLN A 163 14.49 7.94 17.60
N LEU A 164 14.66 7.36 18.79
CA LEU A 164 13.97 7.81 20.00
C LEU A 164 14.26 9.28 20.32
N THR A 165 15.53 9.70 20.19
CA THR A 165 15.97 11.07 20.42
C THR A 165 15.37 12.03 19.40
N ALA A 166 15.41 11.68 18.11
CA ALA A 166 14.83 12.50 17.03
C ALA A 166 13.32 12.71 17.25
N VAL A 167 12.60 11.64 17.62
CA VAL A 167 11.17 11.73 17.93
C VAL A 167 10.94 12.59 19.16
N ALA A 168 11.68 12.39 20.25
CA ALA A 168 11.51 13.13 21.49
C ALA A 168 11.78 14.64 21.33
N ALA A 169 12.73 15.01 20.47
CA ALA A 169 13.08 16.40 20.18
C ALA A 169 12.14 17.10 19.18
N SER A 170 11.31 16.34 18.46
CA SER A 170 10.35 16.90 17.49
C SER A 170 9.25 17.72 18.18
N ALA A 171 8.67 18.69 17.47
CA ALA A 171 7.59 19.52 18.01
C ALA A 171 6.29 18.73 18.26
N GLU A 172 6.06 17.64 17.54
CA GLU A 172 4.84 16.83 17.61
C GLU A 172 5.15 15.33 17.75
N PRO A 173 5.78 14.90 18.87
CA PRO A 173 6.31 13.55 19.02
C PRO A 173 5.22 12.47 18.97
N GLY A 174 3.99 12.79 19.38
CA GLY A 174 2.87 11.84 19.37
C GLY A 174 2.49 11.37 17.96
N ARG A 175 2.51 12.26 16.97
CA ARG A 175 2.17 11.95 15.58
C ARG A 175 3.22 11.02 14.96
N LEU A 176 4.50 11.32 15.17
CA LEU A 176 5.60 10.46 14.71
C LEU A 176 5.57 9.09 15.40
N ARG A 177 5.38 9.01 16.72
CA ARG A 177 5.26 7.71 17.41
C ARG A 177 4.15 6.84 16.82
N LEU A 178 3.01 7.44 16.50
CA LEU A 178 1.90 6.73 15.86
C LEU A 178 2.30 6.26 14.44
N LEU A 179 2.93 7.11 13.64
CA LEU A 179 3.42 6.75 12.30
C LEU A 179 4.39 5.57 12.35
N LEU A 180 5.42 5.65 13.19
CA LEU A 180 6.44 4.59 13.31
C LEU A 180 5.85 3.27 13.79
N ALA A 181 4.92 3.33 14.76
CA ALA A 181 4.22 2.15 15.24
C ALA A 181 3.30 1.54 14.16
N ALA A 182 2.61 2.39 13.39
CA ALA A 182 1.73 1.96 12.30
C ALA A 182 2.53 1.36 11.13
N GLU A 183 3.66 1.95 10.76
CA GLU A 183 4.57 1.43 9.73
C GLU A 183 5.15 0.07 10.14
N SER A 184 5.63 -0.05 11.37
CA SER A 184 6.18 -1.30 11.91
C SER A 184 5.10 -2.40 12.02
N ALA A 185 3.88 -2.04 12.42
CA ALA A 185 2.74 -2.96 12.39
C ALA A 185 2.39 -3.37 10.96
N GLY A 186 2.49 -2.45 10.01
CA GLY A 186 2.36 -2.73 8.59
C GLY A 186 3.37 -3.77 8.10
N ALA A 187 4.63 -3.67 8.52
CA ALA A 187 5.66 -4.65 8.18
C ALA A 187 5.37 -6.05 8.75
N LEU A 188 4.86 -6.13 9.99
CA LEU A 188 4.39 -7.41 10.55
C LEU A 188 3.22 -7.98 9.75
N ILE A 189 2.27 -7.13 9.32
CA ILE A 189 1.09 -7.53 8.54
C ILE A 189 1.49 -8.01 7.15
N ALA A 190 2.43 -7.33 6.50
CA ALA A 190 2.97 -7.73 5.21
C ALA A 190 3.58 -9.15 5.28
N ALA A 191 4.45 -9.39 6.27
CA ALA A 191 5.04 -10.71 6.49
C ALA A 191 3.99 -11.78 6.83
N GLU A 192 2.98 -11.44 7.64
CA GLU A 192 1.86 -12.34 7.97
C GLU A 192 1.03 -12.70 6.73
N MET A 193 0.70 -11.73 5.88
CA MET A 193 -0.05 -11.96 4.62
C MET A 193 0.76 -12.77 3.63
N GLN A 194 2.05 -12.47 3.46
CA GLN A 194 2.94 -13.22 2.59
C GLN A 194 3.08 -14.67 3.07
N PHE A 195 3.20 -14.90 4.38
CA PHE A 195 3.26 -16.25 4.95
C PHE A 195 1.93 -16.99 4.81
N ALA A 196 0.82 -16.32 5.12
CA ALA A 196 -0.51 -16.93 5.06
C ALA A 196 -0.92 -17.28 3.63
N GLY A 197 -0.65 -16.38 2.68
CA GLY A 197 -1.11 -16.46 1.31
C GLY A 197 -2.62 -16.23 1.18
N LEU A 198 -3.04 -15.61 0.08
CA LEU A 198 -4.43 -15.49 -0.31
C LEU A 198 -4.94 -16.84 -0.86
N PRO A 199 -6.02 -17.42 -0.30
CA PRO A 199 -6.60 -18.66 -0.82
C PRO A 199 -6.94 -18.59 -2.32
N TRP A 200 -6.56 -19.60 -3.09
CA TRP A 200 -6.66 -19.59 -4.55
C TRP A 200 -6.95 -20.98 -5.14
N CYS A 201 -7.91 -21.06 -6.06
CA CYS A 201 -8.27 -22.26 -6.80
C CYS A 201 -7.77 -22.19 -8.26
N THR A 202 -6.73 -22.96 -8.59
CA THR A 202 -6.16 -23.02 -9.95
C THR A 202 -7.13 -23.62 -10.97
N GLU A 203 -7.96 -24.59 -10.57
CA GLU A 203 -8.98 -25.18 -11.45
C GLU A 203 -10.03 -24.14 -11.87
N VAL A 204 -10.52 -23.33 -10.93
CA VAL A 204 -11.47 -22.25 -11.24
C VAL A 204 -10.78 -21.17 -12.08
N HIS A 205 -9.54 -20.84 -11.78
CA HIS A 205 -8.78 -19.88 -12.57
C HIS A 205 -8.59 -20.34 -14.02
N ASP A 206 -8.18 -21.59 -14.25
CA ASP A 206 -8.03 -22.17 -15.59
C ASP A 206 -9.36 -22.15 -16.37
N ARG A 207 -10.46 -22.48 -15.70
CA ARG A 207 -11.81 -22.43 -16.30
C ARG A 207 -12.21 -21.02 -16.70
N LEU A 208 -11.92 -20.03 -15.85
CA LEU A 208 -12.18 -18.62 -16.14
C LEU A 208 -11.37 -18.15 -17.33
N LEU A 209 -10.06 -18.45 -17.38
CA LEU A 209 -9.20 -18.12 -18.52
C LEU A 209 -9.67 -18.81 -19.80
N THR A 210 -9.99 -20.11 -19.74
CA THR A 210 -10.50 -20.87 -20.87
C THR A 210 -11.80 -20.27 -21.42
N ARG A 211 -12.69 -19.83 -20.54
CA ARG A 211 -13.93 -19.14 -20.93
C ARG A 211 -13.67 -17.80 -21.61
N GLU A 212 -12.69 -17.02 -21.15
CA GLU A 212 -12.40 -15.69 -21.69
C GLU A 212 -11.53 -15.72 -22.96
N LEU A 213 -10.58 -16.66 -23.07
CA LEU A 213 -9.52 -16.68 -24.08
C LEU A 213 -9.62 -17.86 -25.07
N GLY A 214 -10.39 -18.90 -24.76
CA GLY A 214 -10.37 -20.18 -25.46
C GLY A 214 -9.40 -21.18 -24.78
N PRO A 215 -9.26 -22.40 -25.32
CA PRO A 215 -8.42 -23.45 -24.74
C PRO A 215 -6.99 -22.97 -24.46
N ARG A 216 -6.39 -23.47 -23.37
CA ARG A 216 -5.00 -23.20 -23.03
C ARG A 216 -4.07 -23.63 -24.17
N VAL A 217 -3.19 -22.73 -24.58
CA VAL A 217 -2.20 -22.95 -25.65
C VAL A 217 -0.78 -23.02 -25.08
N ALA A 218 0.16 -23.52 -25.88
CA ALA A 218 1.57 -23.52 -25.52
C ALA A 218 2.12 -22.08 -25.36
N PRO A 219 3.15 -21.86 -24.52
CA PRO A 219 3.79 -20.56 -24.36
C PRO A 219 4.22 -19.95 -25.71
N GLY A 220 3.98 -18.65 -25.88
CA GLY A 220 4.29 -17.91 -27.12
C GLY A 220 3.22 -17.99 -28.22
N LEU A 221 2.23 -18.87 -28.09
CA LEU A 221 1.08 -18.90 -28.99
C LEU A 221 -0.05 -17.99 -28.50
N ARG A 222 -0.76 -17.38 -29.45
CA ARG A 222 -1.95 -16.57 -29.17
C ARG A 222 -3.17 -17.48 -29.01
N PRO A 223 -3.94 -17.37 -27.90
CA PRO A 223 -5.21 -18.09 -27.76
C PRO A 223 -6.21 -17.75 -28.86
N GLU A 224 -7.12 -18.68 -29.15
CA GLU A 224 -8.09 -18.61 -30.26
C GLU A 224 -8.83 -17.27 -30.34
N ARG A 225 -9.40 -16.79 -29.22
CA ARG A 225 -10.16 -15.54 -29.21
C ARG A 225 -9.31 -14.31 -29.51
N LEU A 226 -8.07 -14.29 -29.04
CA LEU A 226 -7.14 -13.21 -29.35
C LEU A 226 -6.73 -13.27 -30.82
N GLU A 227 -6.54 -14.46 -31.39
CA GLU A 227 -6.22 -14.61 -32.83
C GLU A 227 -7.38 -14.15 -33.72
N ASP A 228 -8.62 -14.48 -33.36
CA ASP A 228 -9.80 -14.03 -34.08
C ASP A 228 -9.97 -12.51 -34.04
N LEU A 229 -9.75 -11.90 -32.87
CA LEU A 229 -9.74 -10.45 -32.72
C LEU A 229 -8.61 -9.81 -33.55
N ALA A 230 -7.40 -10.38 -33.53
CA ALA A 230 -6.29 -9.91 -34.34
C ALA A 230 -6.61 -9.97 -35.85
N ARG A 231 -7.22 -11.07 -36.31
CA ARG A 231 -7.68 -11.22 -37.70
C ARG A 231 -8.71 -10.17 -38.07
N ARG A 232 -9.67 -9.89 -37.19
CA ARG A 232 -10.68 -8.85 -37.39
C ARG A 232 -10.04 -7.46 -37.43
N ILE A 233 -9.11 -7.15 -36.54
CA ILE A 233 -8.39 -5.86 -36.54
C ILE A 233 -7.65 -5.67 -37.88
N ARG A 234 -6.92 -6.70 -38.34
CA ARG A 234 -6.23 -6.67 -39.65
C ARG A 234 -7.18 -6.40 -40.81
N LEU A 235 -8.32 -7.10 -40.83
CA LEU A 235 -9.35 -6.93 -41.86
C LEU A 235 -9.93 -5.50 -41.87
N GLU A 236 -10.39 -5.02 -40.71
CA GLU A 236 -11.06 -3.72 -40.59
C GLU A 236 -10.09 -2.55 -40.83
N LEU A 237 -8.80 -2.71 -40.53
CA LEU A 237 -7.76 -1.71 -40.86
C LEU A 237 -7.24 -1.81 -42.29
N GLY A 238 -7.59 -2.87 -43.03
CA GLY A 238 -7.03 -3.14 -44.35
C GLY A 238 -5.52 -3.41 -44.35
N ASP A 239 -4.96 -3.85 -43.21
CA ASP A 239 -3.53 -4.15 -43.05
C ASP A 239 -3.34 -5.59 -42.56
N PRO A 240 -2.97 -6.55 -43.43
CA PRO A 240 -2.80 -7.95 -43.04
C PRO A 240 -1.57 -8.19 -42.16
N GLN A 241 -0.62 -7.26 -42.09
CA GLN A 241 0.64 -7.42 -41.37
C GLN A 241 0.63 -6.78 -39.98
N VAL A 242 -0.41 -6.02 -39.62
CA VAL A 242 -0.42 -5.34 -38.31
C VAL A 242 -0.32 -6.35 -37.18
N ASN A 243 0.58 -6.06 -36.24
CA ASN A 243 0.70 -6.75 -34.97
C ASN A 243 0.01 -5.95 -33.85
N PRO A 244 -1.17 -6.39 -33.37
CA PRO A 244 -1.90 -5.68 -32.30
C PRO A 244 -1.17 -5.65 -30.95
N ASP A 245 -0.17 -6.51 -30.73
CA ASP A 245 0.66 -6.52 -29.52
C ASP A 245 1.72 -5.41 -29.51
N SER A 246 2.06 -4.86 -30.67
CA SER A 246 3.05 -3.78 -30.80
C SER A 246 2.35 -2.42 -30.86
N GLN A 247 2.52 -1.61 -29.81
CA GLN A 247 1.96 -0.25 -29.77
C GLN A 247 2.44 0.61 -30.96
N GLN A 248 3.72 0.51 -31.31
CA GLN A 248 4.30 1.29 -32.42
C GLN A 248 3.71 0.86 -33.76
N ASP A 249 3.53 -0.44 -33.96
CA ASP A 249 2.97 -0.96 -35.20
C ASP A 249 1.49 -0.60 -35.35
N LEU A 250 0.73 -0.76 -34.26
CA LEU A 250 -0.67 -0.38 -34.19
C LEU A 250 -0.89 1.12 -34.45
N LEU A 251 -0.07 2.00 -33.87
CA LEU A 251 -0.15 3.44 -34.14
C LEU A 251 0.07 3.75 -35.63
N ARG A 252 1.08 3.13 -36.25
CA ARG A 252 1.35 3.30 -37.69
C ARG A 252 0.21 2.77 -38.56
N ALA A 253 -0.40 1.64 -38.18
CA ALA A 253 -1.53 1.07 -38.92
C ALA A 253 -2.79 1.96 -38.80
N LEU A 254 -3.09 2.46 -37.59
CA LEU A 254 -4.21 3.38 -37.36
C LEU A 254 -4.02 4.69 -38.15
N GLN A 255 -2.81 5.26 -38.17
CA GLN A 255 -2.49 6.44 -38.97
C GLN A 255 -2.66 6.19 -40.48
N ARG A 256 -2.23 5.02 -40.97
CA ARG A 256 -2.43 4.62 -42.38
C ARG A 256 -3.90 4.43 -42.74
N ALA A 257 -4.73 4.01 -41.79
CA ALA A 257 -6.18 3.96 -41.92
C ALA A 257 -6.88 5.33 -41.78
N GLY A 258 -6.12 6.44 -41.70
CA GLY A 258 -6.66 7.79 -41.60
C GLY A 258 -7.07 8.21 -40.18
N LEU A 259 -6.70 7.44 -39.15
CA LEU A 259 -7.04 7.71 -37.76
C LEU A 259 -5.87 8.41 -37.06
N THR A 260 -5.91 9.74 -36.99
CA THR A 260 -4.86 10.55 -36.37
C THR A 260 -4.96 10.50 -34.84
N MET A 261 -3.93 9.97 -34.18
CA MET A 261 -3.84 9.91 -32.72
C MET A 261 -2.40 9.96 -32.21
N SER A 262 -2.28 10.29 -30.94
CA SER A 262 -1.00 10.39 -30.22
C SER A 262 -0.73 9.16 -29.33
N SER A 263 -1.77 8.41 -28.97
CA SER A 263 -1.65 7.21 -28.14
C SER A 263 -2.77 6.18 -28.44
N THR A 264 -2.51 4.93 -28.08
CA THR A 264 -3.48 3.82 -28.18
C THR A 264 -4.18 3.57 -26.84
N ARG A 265 -4.27 4.59 -25.97
CA ARG A 265 -5.02 4.50 -24.71
C ARG A 265 -6.50 4.34 -24.99
N ALA A 266 -7.18 3.53 -24.17
CA ALA A 266 -8.58 3.17 -24.39
C ALA A 266 -9.50 4.39 -24.57
N TRP A 267 -9.33 5.44 -23.76
CA TRP A 267 -10.15 6.66 -23.85
C TRP A 267 -9.92 7.46 -25.14
N GLU A 268 -8.74 7.40 -25.74
CA GLU A 268 -8.45 8.09 -27.02
C GLU A 268 -9.02 7.27 -28.17
N LEU A 269 -8.86 5.94 -28.12
CA LEU A 269 -9.47 5.00 -29.07
C LEU A 269 -11.01 5.11 -29.08
N GLN A 270 -11.64 5.24 -27.91
CA GLN A 270 -13.10 5.35 -27.77
C GLN A 270 -13.69 6.61 -28.41
N LYS A 271 -12.89 7.62 -28.75
CA LYS A 271 -13.36 8.83 -29.44
C LYS A 271 -13.51 8.63 -30.95
N LEU A 272 -13.04 7.50 -31.47
CA LEU A 272 -13.03 7.24 -32.90
C LEU A 272 -14.20 6.36 -33.31
N GLU A 273 -14.83 6.77 -34.40
CA GLU A 273 -15.84 5.98 -35.09
C GLU A 273 -15.16 5.17 -36.19
N HIS A 274 -14.69 3.97 -35.85
CA HIS A 274 -14.10 3.05 -36.83
C HIS A 274 -14.35 1.57 -36.44
N PRO A 275 -14.71 0.68 -37.39
CA PRO A 275 -15.04 -0.72 -37.10
C PRO A 275 -13.97 -1.50 -36.35
N ALA A 276 -12.69 -1.20 -36.58
CA ALA A 276 -11.55 -1.83 -35.89
C ALA A 276 -11.44 -1.50 -34.39
N ILE A 277 -12.08 -0.42 -33.90
CA ILE A 277 -11.86 0.10 -32.54
C ILE A 277 -12.44 -0.82 -31.47
N ALA A 278 -13.69 -1.28 -31.63
CA ALA A 278 -14.30 -2.19 -30.66
C ALA A 278 -13.54 -3.53 -30.53
N PRO A 279 -13.16 -4.22 -31.63
CA PRO A 279 -12.28 -5.37 -31.57
C PRO A 279 -10.92 -5.09 -30.91
N LEU A 280 -10.33 -3.92 -31.20
CA LEU A 280 -9.04 -3.52 -30.60
C LEU A 280 -9.13 -3.31 -29.09
N LEU A 281 -10.20 -2.69 -28.60
CA LEU A 281 -10.42 -2.51 -27.16
C LEU A 281 -10.58 -3.86 -26.44
N GLU A 282 -11.36 -4.78 -27.03
CA GLU A 282 -11.53 -6.13 -26.50
C GLU A 282 -10.20 -6.91 -26.54
N TYR A 283 -9.43 -6.80 -27.64
CA TYR A 283 -8.11 -7.41 -27.76
C TYR A 283 -7.17 -6.93 -26.66
N LYS A 284 -7.05 -5.61 -26.45
CA LYS A 284 -6.18 -5.04 -25.41
C LYS A 284 -6.58 -5.50 -24.01
N LYS A 285 -7.89 -5.61 -23.74
CA LYS A 285 -8.42 -6.11 -22.47
C LYS A 285 -8.03 -7.58 -22.24
N LEU A 286 -8.23 -8.45 -23.23
CA LEU A 286 -7.90 -9.88 -23.12
C LEU A 286 -6.39 -10.14 -23.12
N ALA A 287 -5.61 -9.41 -23.91
CA ALA A 287 -4.14 -9.49 -23.92
C ALA A 287 -3.56 -9.03 -22.57
N ARG A 288 -4.15 -8.00 -21.96
CA ARG A 288 -3.80 -7.60 -20.59
C ARG A 288 -4.14 -8.70 -19.58
N LEU A 289 -5.31 -9.35 -19.69
CA LEU A 289 -5.67 -10.48 -18.83
C LEU A 289 -4.65 -11.61 -18.94
N LEU A 290 -4.33 -12.05 -20.17
CA LEU A 290 -3.37 -13.12 -20.42
C LEU A 290 -1.97 -12.80 -19.89
N SER A 291 -1.49 -11.57 -20.09
CA SER A 291 -0.17 -11.15 -19.61
C SER A 291 -0.12 -10.92 -18.10
N ALA A 292 -1.20 -10.42 -17.49
CA ALA A 292 -1.24 -10.08 -16.07
C ALA A 292 -1.47 -11.28 -15.16
N ASN A 293 -2.45 -12.10 -15.51
CA ASN A 293 -3.02 -13.16 -14.67
C ASN A 293 -3.40 -14.37 -15.53
N GLY A 294 -2.72 -14.60 -16.65
CA GLY A 294 -2.94 -15.79 -17.48
C GLY A 294 -2.34 -17.04 -16.86
N TRP A 295 -2.29 -18.11 -17.65
CA TRP A 295 -1.82 -19.41 -17.20
C TRP A 295 -0.37 -19.41 -16.71
N TYR A 296 0.54 -18.69 -17.39
CA TYR A 296 1.94 -18.58 -16.93
C TYR A 296 2.01 -17.93 -15.55
N TRP A 297 1.27 -16.84 -15.35
CA TRP A 297 1.20 -16.19 -14.05
C TRP A 297 0.67 -17.15 -12.97
N MET A 298 -0.41 -17.87 -13.27
CA MET A 298 -0.99 -18.82 -12.33
C MET A 298 0.01 -19.91 -11.92
N ASP A 299 0.70 -20.50 -12.88
CA ASP A 299 1.66 -21.58 -12.63
C ASP A 299 2.90 -21.09 -11.85
N THR A 300 3.30 -19.84 -12.03
CA THR A 300 4.46 -19.25 -11.36
C THR A 300 4.15 -18.80 -9.93
N TRP A 301 2.95 -18.24 -9.71
CA TRP A 301 2.66 -17.49 -8.47
C TRP A 301 1.70 -18.22 -7.52
N ILE A 302 1.02 -19.28 -7.96
CA ILE A 302 0.12 -20.05 -7.11
C ILE A 302 0.82 -21.33 -6.64
N VAL A 303 1.09 -21.39 -5.33
CA VAL A 303 1.76 -22.53 -4.68
C VAL A 303 0.81 -23.09 -3.62
N ASP A 304 0.61 -24.41 -3.62
CA ASP A 304 -0.24 -25.12 -2.64
C ASP A 304 -1.66 -24.52 -2.47
N GLY A 305 -2.24 -24.03 -3.57
CA GLY A 305 -3.58 -23.42 -3.59
C GLY A 305 -3.62 -22.03 -2.97
N ARG A 306 -2.50 -21.31 -2.93
CA ARG A 306 -2.39 -19.97 -2.36
C ARG A 306 -1.54 -19.05 -3.23
N PHE A 307 -1.93 -17.79 -3.25
CA PHE A 307 -1.15 -16.71 -3.83
C PHE A 307 -0.39 -15.97 -2.73
N HIS A 308 0.95 -15.90 -2.81
CA HIS A 308 1.80 -15.29 -1.78
C HIS A 308 2.41 -13.97 -2.27
N PRO A 309 1.64 -12.85 -2.28
CA PRO A 309 2.16 -11.56 -2.72
C PRO A 309 3.26 -11.07 -1.77
N GLU A 310 4.40 -10.66 -2.34
CA GLU A 310 5.44 -9.97 -1.59
C GLU A 310 5.09 -8.48 -1.50
N TYR A 311 4.65 -8.05 -0.32
CA TYR A 311 4.37 -6.65 -0.03
C TYR A 311 5.64 -5.93 0.43
N VAL A 312 5.84 -4.71 -0.07
CA VAL A 312 6.91 -3.81 0.35
C VAL A 312 6.29 -2.61 1.08
N PRO A 313 6.11 -2.68 2.41
CA PRO A 313 5.74 -1.53 3.24
C PRO A 313 6.66 -0.34 2.98
N GLY A 314 6.09 0.87 2.96
CA GLY A 314 6.85 2.09 2.69
C GLY A 314 7.51 2.15 1.31
N GLY A 315 7.16 1.25 0.37
CA GLY A 315 7.82 1.08 -0.93
C GLY A 315 7.68 2.27 -1.89
N VAL A 316 6.75 3.20 -1.65
CA VAL A 316 6.69 4.48 -2.36
C VAL A 316 6.74 5.67 -1.39
N VAL A 317 7.15 6.83 -1.91
CA VAL A 317 7.37 8.07 -1.13
C VAL A 317 6.17 8.50 -0.29
N THR A 318 4.93 8.20 -0.71
CA THR A 318 3.71 8.53 0.05
C THR A 318 3.47 7.60 1.24
N GLY A 319 4.25 6.53 1.40
CA GLY A 319 4.03 5.48 2.40
C GLY A 319 3.05 4.38 1.95
N ARG A 320 2.52 4.45 0.74
CA ARG A 320 1.76 3.31 0.17
C ARG A 320 2.69 2.11 0.01
N TRP A 321 2.08 0.93 0.08
CA TRP A 321 2.80 -0.31 -0.13
C TRP A 321 3.00 -0.53 -1.62
N ALA A 322 4.19 -1.01 -1.98
CA ALA A 322 4.44 -1.59 -3.29
C ALA A 322 4.35 -3.12 -3.19
N THR A 323 4.43 -3.81 -4.33
CA THR A 323 4.63 -5.26 -4.38
C THR A 323 5.79 -5.61 -5.29
N ARG A 324 6.45 -6.72 -4.98
CA ARG A 324 7.41 -7.37 -5.86
C ARG A 324 6.80 -8.66 -6.40
N GLY A 325 7.10 -8.98 -7.66
CA GLY A 325 6.58 -10.18 -8.30
C GLY A 325 5.11 -10.12 -8.75
N GLY A 326 4.82 -10.79 -9.87
CA GLY A 326 3.47 -11.22 -10.25
C GLY A 326 2.40 -10.14 -10.54
N GLY A 327 2.71 -8.84 -10.66
CA GLY A 327 1.66 -7.83 -10.95
C GLY A 327 0.49 -7.81 -9.95
N ALA A 328 0.77 -8.25 -8.72
CA ALA A 328 -0.12 -8.84 -7.71
C ALA A 328 -1.31 -8.01 -7.20
N LEU A 329 -1.19 -6.68 -7.21
CA LEU A 329 -2.12 -5.85 -6.44
C LEU A 329 -3.49 -5.69 -7.10
N GLN A 330 -3.57 -5.71 -8.43
CA GLN A 330 -4.84 -5.50 -9.12
C GLN A 330 -5.36 -6.81 -9.71
N LEU A 331 -6.10 -7.56 -8.91
CA LEU A 331 -6.81 -8.75 -9.39
C LEU A 331 -7.97 -8.32 -10.30
N PRO A 332 -7.90 -8.60 -11.62
CA PRO A 332 -8.96 -8.22 -12.55
C PRO A 332 -10.23 -8.99 -12.24
N ARG A 333 -11.39 -8.35 -12.45
CA ARG A 333 -12.71 -8.94 -12.13
C ARG A 333 -12.89 -10.35 -12.71
N GLN A 334 -12.32 -10.59 -13.88
CA GLN A 334 -12.40 -11.86 -14.61
C GLN A 334 -11.80 -13.05 -13.86
N VAL A 335 -10.84 -12.84 -12.96
CA VAL A 335 -10.17 -13.93 -12.21
C VAL A 335 -10.47 -13.91 -10.72
N ARG A 336 -11.23 -12.91 -10.22
CA ARG A 336 -11.55 -12.81 -8.78
C ARG A 336 -12.28 -14.05 -8.25
N GLY A 337 -13.05 -14.73 -9.09
CA GLY A 337 -13.73 -15.98 -8.71
C GLY A 337 -12.78 -17.14 -8.40
N ALA A 338 -11.50 -17.03 -8.74
CA ALA A 338 -10.49 -18.01 -8.34
C ALA A 338 -10.03 -17.83 -6.88
N VAL A 339 -10.29 -16.67 -6.25
CA VAL A 339 -10.02 -16.46 -4.82
C VAL A 339 -11.20 -17.02 -4.05
N ILE A 340 -11.00 -18.18 -3.43
CA ILE A 340 -12.05 -18.97 -2.75
C ILE A 340 -11.59 -19.29 -1.35
N ALA A 341 -12.42 -19.02 -0.34
CA ALA A 341 -12.13 -19.38 1.05
C ALA A 341 -11.91 -20.89 1.21
N ASP A 342 -11.04 -21.26 2.16
CA ASP A 342 -10.94 -22.65 2.62
C ASP A 342 -12.31 -23.21 3.08
N ASP A 343 -12.49 -24.53 3.02
CA ASP A 343 -13.73 -25.19 3.47
C ASP A 343 -14.03 -24.87 4.94
N GLY A 344 -15.26 -24.39 5.23
CA GLY A 344 -15.65 -23.95 6.57
C GLY A 344 -15.18 -22.55 6.96
N TRP A 345 -14.55 -21.82 6.03
CA TRP A 345 -14.09 -20.44 6.19
C TRP A 345 -14.85 -19.48 5.26
N LYS A 346 -14.66 -18.19 5.48
CA LYS A 346 -15.22 -17.08 4.68
C LYS A 346 -14.15 -16.04 4.39
N LEU A 347 -14.37 -15.26 3.34
CA LEU A 347 -13.66 -14.01 3.07
C LEU A 347 -14.54 -12.86 3.55
N VAL A 348 -14.03 -12.06 4.49
CA VAL A 348 -14.61 -10.76 4.84
C VAL A 348 -13.84 -9.70 4.06
N VAL A 349 -14.47 -9.15 3.03
CA VAL A 349 -13.92 -8.17 2.11
C VAL A 349 -14.44 -6.81 2.50
N ALA A 350 -13.55 -5.85 2.75
CA ALA A 350 -13.94 -4.49 3.13
C ALA A 350 -13.22 -3.44 2.29
N ASP A 351 -13.98 -2.49 1.76
CA ASP A 351 -13.51 -1.38 0.92
C ASP A 351 -13.90 -0.03 1.52
N ALA A 352 -12.93 0.87 1.68
CA ALA A 352 -13.15 2.20 2.23
C ALA A 352 -13.68 3.17 1.17
N ALA A 353 -14.98 3.48 1.27
CA ALA A 353 -15.71 4.27 0.29
C ALA A 353 -15.24 5.74 0.28
N GLN A 354 -14.68 6.18 -0.85
CA GLN A 354 -14.20 7.55 -1.08
C GLN A 354 -13.21 8.01 0.00
N LEU A 355 -12.25 7.16 0.37
CA LEU A 355 -11.28 7.42 1.42
C LEU A 355 -10.55 8.76 1.24
N GLU A 356 -9.95 9.00 0.07
CA GLU A 356 -9.14 10.22 -0.14
C GLU A 356 -9.92 11.54 0.01
N PRO A 357 -11.12 11.71 -0.57
CA PRO A 357 -11.96 12.88 -0.28
C PRO A 357 -12.31 13.05 1.22
N ARG A 358 -12.58 11.96 1.94
CA ARG A 358 -12.87 12.01 3.39
C ARG A 358 -11.63 12.44 4.19
N ILE A 359 -10.46 11.92 3.82
CA ILE A 359 -9.17 12.36 4.35
C ILE A 359 -8.95 13.85 4.08
N LEU A 360 -9.26 14.34 2.89
CA LEU A 360 -9.14 15.77 2.57
C LEU A 360 -10.06 16.62 3.45
N ALA A 361 -11.32 16.22 3.65
CA ALA A 361 -12.25 16.92 4.53
C ALA A 361 -11.71 17.01 5.97
N ALA A 362 -11.13 15.91 6.46
CA ALA A 362 -10.54 15.82 7.79
C ALA A 362 -9.25 16.66 7.94
N LEU A 363 -8.33 16.53 6.99
CA LEU A 363 -7.06 17.27 6.95
C LEU A 363 -7.26 18.78 6.92
N SER A 364 -8.20 19.25 6.11
CA SER A 364 -8.51 20.67 5.97
C SER A 364 -9.42 21.20 7.09
N ALA A 365 -9.99 20.30 7.89
CA ALA A 365 -11.07 20.57 8.83
C ALA A 365 -12.24 21.34 8.17
N ASP A 366 -12.60 20.95 6.94
CA ASP A 366 -13.73 21.50 6.20
C ASP A 366 -15.02 20.79 6.63
N THR A 367 -15.75 21.41 7.56
CA THR A 367 -16.96 20.83 8.16
C THR A 367 -18.12 20.72 7.18
N ALA A 368 -18.18 21.58 6.15
CA ALA A 368 -19.19 21.49 5.11
C ALA A 368 -18.97 20.25 4.24
N MET A 369 -17.72 19.99 3.84
CA MET A 369 -17.36 18.78 3.11
C MET A 369 -17.57 17.51 3.95
N ALA A 370 -17.20 17.54 5.24
CA ALA A 370 -17.44 16.43 6.15
C ALA A 370 -18.95 16.13 6.33
N THR A 371 -19.77 17.18 6.43
CA THR A 371 -21.23 17.06 6.55
C THR A 371 -21.85 16.45 5.29
N ALA A 372 -21.36 16.80 4.10
CA ALA A 372 -21.82 16.20 2.86
C ALA A 372 -21.58 14.68 2.83
N GLY A 373 -20.51 14.17 3.46
CA GLY A 373 -20.20 12.74 3.49
C GLY A 373 -20.76 11.96 4.68
N ARG A 374 -21.48 12.60 5.59
CA ARG A 374 -21.88 11.98 6.87
C ARG A 374 -22.97 10.94 6.66
N GLY A 375 -22.72 9.70 7.09
CA GLY A 375 -23.64 8.57 6.99
C GLY A 375 -24.11 8.21 5.57
N THR A 376 -23.46 8.75 4.52
CA THR A 376 -23.88 8.56 3.13
C THR A 376 -22.69 8.62 2.16
N ASP A 377 -22.95 8.33 0.88
CA ASP A 377 -22.02 8.54 -0.23
C ASP A 377 -21.70 10.03 -0.37
N LEU A 378 -20.41 10.38 -0.28
CA LEU A 378 -19.98 11.78 -0.30
C LEU A 378 -20.42 12.52 -1.57
N TYR A 379 -20.37 11.85 -2.72
CA TYR A 379 -20.74 12.47 -3.99
C TYR A 379 -22.24 12.74 -4.07
N ALA A 380 -23.07 11.81 -3.59
CA ALA A 380 -24.50 12.03 -3.42
C ALA A 380 -24.78 13.20 -2.47
N GLY A 381 -24.04 13.32 -1.37
CA GLY A 381 -24.17 14.45 -0.46
C GLY A 381 -23.76 15.81 -1.06
N ILE A 382 -22.74 15.85 -1.92
CA ILE A 382 -22.35 17.06 -2.68
C ILE A 382 -23.47 17.47 -3.65
N VAL A 383 -24.18 16.50 -4.24
CA VAL A 383 -25.36 16.77 -5.07
C VAL A 383 -26.51 17.30 -4.22
N ALA A 384 -26.78 16.66 -3.07
CA ALA A 384 -27.84 17.07 -2.16
C ALA A 384 -27.64 18.47 -1.59
N SER A 385 -26.39 18.93 -1.43
CA SER A 385 -26.07 20.30 -1.03
C SER A 385 -26.18 21.33 -2.17
N GLY A 386 -26.53 20.90 -3.39
CA GLY A 386 -26.75 21.76 -4.54
C GLY A 386 -25.48 22.28 -5.20
N VAL A 387 -24.31 21.73 -4.88
CA VAL A 387 -23.02 22.19 -5.42
C VAL A 387 -22.85 21.77 -6.89
N VAL A 388 -23.34 20.58 -7.23
CA VAL A 388 -23.31 19.99 -8.58
C VAL A 388 -24.60 19.21 -8.86
N GLU A 389 -24.89 19.00 -10.14
CA GLU A 389 -26.18 18.44 -10.59
C GLU A 389 -26.24 16.91 -10.51
N THR A 390 -25.11 16.21 -10.69
CA THR A 390 -25.07 14.74 -10.76
C THR A 390 -23.92 14.19 -9.94
N ARG A 391 -24.05 12.92 -9.53
CA ARG A 391 -23.01 12.22 -8.77
C ARG A 391 -21.70 12.12 -9.58
N ASP A 392 -21.80 11.90 -10.88
CA ASP A 392 -20.63 11.82 -11.76
C ASP A 392 -19.93 13.18 -11.88
N HIS A 393 -20.68 14.28 -11.99
CA HIS A 393 -20.11 15.63 -11.92
C HIS A 393 -19.40 15.87 -10.58
N ALA A 394 -20.00 15.45 -9.45
CA ALA A 394 -19.37 15.56 -8.14
C ALA A 394 -18.03 14.81 -8.07
N LYS A 395 -18.02 13.56 -8.56
CA LYS A 395 -16.83 12.70 -8.60
C LYS A 395 -15.74 13.30 -9.47
N VAL A 396 -16.05 13.64 -10.72
CA VAL A 396 -15.10 14.21 -11.69
C VAL A 396 -14.54 15.54 -11.21
N ALA A 397 -15.38 16.41 -10.62
CA ALA A 397 -14.94 17.68 -10.10
C ALA A 397 -14.05 17.53 -8.86
N MET A 398 -14.44 16.68 -7.90
CA MET A 398 -13.66 16.47 -6.67
C MET A 398 -12.30 15.83 -6.94
N LEU A 399 -12.25 14.79 -7.78
CA LEU A 399 -10.98 14.16 -8.17
C LEU A 399 -10.13 15.14 -8.98
N GLY A 400 -10.73 15.97 -9.84
CA GLY A 400 -10.01 17.01 -10.56
C GLY A 400 -9.40 18.07 -9.63
N ALA A 401 -10.15 18.52 -8.61
CA ALA A 401 -9.69 19.47 -7.60
C ALA A 401 -8.54 18.89 -6.76
N MET A 402 -8.67 17.62 -6.34
CA MET A 402 -7.66 16.91 -5.57
C MET A 402 -6.37 16.64 -6.36
N TYR A 403 -6.47 16.27 -7.64
CA TYR A 403 -5.30 15.85 -8.43
C TYR A 403 -4.77 16.89 -9.42
N GLY A 404 -5.37 18.09 -9.45
CA GLY A 404 -4.93 19.20 -10.28
C GLY A 404 -5.33 19.09 -11.75
N ALA A 405 -6.42 18.38 -12.07
CA ALA A 405 -7.02 18.42 -13.40
C ALA A 405 -7.92 19.66 -13.52
N THR A 406 -7.35 20.73 -14.08
CA THR A 406 -8.01 22.05 -14.21
C THR A 406 -8.63 22.32 -15.58
N THR A 407 -8.56 21.36 -16.50
CA THR A 407 -9.11 21.47 -17.86
C THR A 407 -10.39 20.63 -18.01
N GLY A 408 -11.15 20.90 -19.06
CA GLY A 408 -12.39 20.17 -19.35
C GLY A 408 -13.47 20.39 -18.29
N GLU A 409 -14.29 19.36 -18.08
CA GLU A 409 -15.44 19.42 -17.17
C GLU A 409 -15.07 19.66 -15.70
N SER A 410 -13.98 19.04 -15.22
CA SER A 410 -13.45 19.29 -13.87
C SER A 410 -13.11 20.77 -13.65
N GLY A 411 -12.51 21.42 -14.65
CA GLY A 411 -12.18 22.85 -14.60
C GLY A 411 -13.42 23.74 -14.52
N ARG A 412 -14.49 23.40 -15.26
CA ARG A 412 -15.77 24.15 -15.24
C ARG A 412 -16.45 24.13 -13.87
N LEU A 413 -16.35 23.00 -13.16
CA LEU A 413 -17.01 22.78 -11.87
C LEU A 413 -16.17 23.24 -10.67
N LEU A 414 -14.86 23.43 -10.84
CA LEU A 414 -13.93 23.81 -9.78
C LEU A 414 -14.32 25.09 -9.01
N PRO A 415 -14.78 26.19 -9.66
CA PRO A 415 -15.20 27.38 -8.91
C PRO A 415 -16.40 27.15 -7.99
N ARG A 416 -17.30 26.22 -8.32
CA ARG A 416 -18.44 25.85 -7.45
C ARG A 416 -17.94 25.11 -6.21
N LEU A 417 -17.05 24.13 -6.41
CA LEU A 417 -16.41 23.40 -5.30
C LEU A 417 -15.58 24.32 -4.40
N ALA A 418 -14.85 25.29 -4.96
CA ALA A 418 -14.03 26.24 -4.19
C ALA A 418 -14.87 27.13 -3.27
N ARG A 419 -16.08 27.50 -3.69
CA ARG A 419 -17.01 28.25 -2.84
C ARG A 419 -17.63 27.38 -1.75
N ALA A 420 -17.96 26.13 -2.08
CA ALA A 420 -18.58 25.20 -1.15
C ALA A 420 -17.62 24.68 -0.07
N TYR A 421 -16.37 24.36 -0.47
CA TYR A 421 -15.36 23.70 0.36
C TYR A 421 -14.02 24.45 0.31
N PRO A 422 -13.98 25.71 0.76
CA PRO A 422 -12.82 26.59 0.60
C PRO A 422 -11.59 26.09 1.37
N ARG A 423 -11.77 25.43 2.51
CA ARG A 423 -10.64 24.94 3.33
C ARG A 423 -10.00 23.74 2.66
N ALA A 424 -10.82 22.81 2.14
CA ALA A 424 -10.35 21.65 1.41
C ALA A 424 -9.52 22.05 0.19
N LEU A 425 -10.05 22.93 -0.67
CA LEU A 425 -9.34 23.37 -1.85
C LEU A 425 -8.12 24.24 -1.50
N GLY A 426 -8.24 25.13 -0.51
CA GLY A 426 -7.12 25.94 -0.04
C GLY A 426 -5.94 25.11 0.45
N LEU A 427 -6.19 23.98 1.14
CA LEU A 427 -5.13 23.06 1.59
C LEU A 427 -4.39 22.45 0.39
N THR A 428 -5.12 21.90 -0.59
CA THR A 428 -4.52 21.30 -1.79
C THR A 428 -3.75 22.32 -2.64
N GLU A 429 -4.26 23.55 -2.71
CA GLU A 429 -3.59 24.64 -3.42
C GLU A 429 -2.33 25.12 -2.71
N THR A 430 -2.35 25.19 -1.37
CA THR A 430 -1.17 25.52 -0.56
C THR A 430 -0.06 24.48 -0.77
N ALA A 431 -0.41 23.20 -0.73
CA ALA A 431 0.54 22.11 -1.01
C ALA A 431 1.09 22.19 -2.44
N ALA A 432 0.25 22.50 -3.44
CA ALA A 432 0.70 22.67 -4.82
C ALA A 432 1.70 23.84 -4.97
N ARG A 433 1.37 25.00 -4.38
CA ARG A 433 2.26 26.18 -4.42
C ARG A 433 3.59 25.91 -3.71
N ALA A 434 3.59 25.13 -2.63
CA ALA A 434 4.82 24.70 -1.95
C ALA A 434 5.71 23.86 -2.90
N GLY A 435 5.13 22.88 -3.58
CA GLY A 435 5.85 22.06 -4.57
C GLY A 435 6.37 22.87 -5.76
N GLU A 436 5.60 23.85 -6.24
CA GLU A 436 6.04 24.79 -7.29
C GLU A 436 7.26 25.63 -6.86
N ARG A 437 7.41 25.90 -5.55
CA ARG A 437 8.60 26.55 -4.97
C ARG A 437 9.74 25.57 -4.63
N GLY A 438 9.55 24.27 -4.87
CA GLY A 438 10.50 23.21 -4.52
C GLY A 438 10.54 22.89 -3.01
N GLU A 439 9.53 23.29 -2.26
CA GLU A 439 9.40 22.98 -0.84
C GLU A 439 8.81 21.58 -0.63
N ALA A 440 9.17 20.95 0.50
CA ALA A 440 8.57 19.69 0.92
C ALA A 440 7.22 19.92 1.62
N VAL A 441 6.31 18.95 1.50
CA VAL A 441 5.03 18.93 2.22
C VAL A 441 4.96 17.72 3.15
N THR A 442 4.17 17.81 4.22
CA THR A 442 4.09 16.78 5.26
C THR A 442 2.65 16.28 5.42
N THR A 443 2.51 14.96 5.56
CA THR A 443 1.26 14.23 5.82
C THR A 443 0.74 14.41 7.25
N ARG A 444 -0.39 13.77 7.58
CA ARG A 444 -1.01 13.88 8.90
C ARG A 444 -0.15 13.32 10.02
N LEU A 445 0.64 12.27 9.86
CA LEU A 445 1.42 11.72 10.97
C LEU A 445 2.91 12.06 10.91
N GLY A 446 3.38 12.67 9.83
CA GLY A 446 4.70 13.31 9.79
C GLY A 446 5.63 12.85 8.68
N ARG A 447 5.17 12.00 7.76
CA ARG A 447 5.93 11.67 6.55
C ARG A 447 6.00 12.88 5.63
N SER A 448 7.20 13.26 5.19
CA SER A 448 7.41 14.39 4.28
C SER A 448 7.78 13.94 2.87
N SER A 449 7.41 14.75 1.89
CA SER A 449 7.75 14.51 0.49
C SER A 449 9.25 14.74 0.26
N PRO A 450 9.87 14.04 -0.71
CA PRO A 450 11.21 14.41 -1.16
C PRO A 450 11.21 15.84 -1.70
N ARG A 451 12.39 16.49 -1.66
CA ARG A 451 12.63 17.75 -2.37
C ARG A 451 13.02 17.48 -3.82
N PRO A 452 12.80 18.44 -4.74
CA PRO A 452 13.31 18.32 -6.10
C PRO A 452 14.84 18.14 -6.13
N GLY A 453 15.32 17.29 -7.04
CA GLY A 453 16.75 17.04 -7.22
C GLY A 453 17.48 18.17 -7.96
N GLU A 454 18.80 18.02 -8.08
CA GLU A 454 19.70 19.02 -8.66
C GLU A 454 19.33 19.44 -10.09
N SER A 455 18.83 18.51 -10.90
CA SER A 455 18.39 18.79 -12.28
C SER A 455 17.21 19.75 -12.36
N TRP A 456 16.30 19.67 -11.38
CA TRP A 456 15.19 20.63 -11.26
C TRP A 456 15.73 21.99 -10.84
N LEU A 457 16.62 22.04 -9.83
CA LEU A 457 17.24 23.28 -9.36
C LEU A 457 18.01 23.99 -10.48
N ALA A 458 18.78 23.25 -11.27
CA ALA A 458 19.48 23.77 -12.43
C ALA A 458 18.52 24.33 -13.49
N THR A 459 17.41 23.62 -13.76
CA THR A 459 16.37 24.11 -14.69
C THR A 459 15.74 25.41 -14.20
N GLN A 460 15.45 25.52 -12.89
CA GLN A 460 14.91 26.75 -12.32
C GLN A 460 15.92 27.90 -12.36
N ALA A 461 17.21 27.63 -12.06
CA ALA A 461 18.28 28.62 -12.10
C ALA A 461 18.48 29.19 -13.52
N GLN A 462 18.46 28.33 -14.55
CA GLN A 462 18.58 28.72 -15.96
C GLN A 462 17.42 29.61 -16.44
N ALA A 463 16.24 29.47 -15.84
CA ALA A 463 15.05 30.24 -16.18
C ALA A 463 14.88 31.52 -15.33
N GLN A 464 15.85 31.87 -14.48
CA GLN A 464 15.78 33.10 -13.69
C GLN A 464 15.92 34.33 -14.61
N ALA A 465 15.10 35.35 -14.36
CA ALA A 465 14.99 36.56 -15.18
C ALA A 465 16.32 37.34 -15.37
N TYR A 466 17.34 37.05 -14.55
CA TYR A 466 18.66 37.69 -14.61
C TYR A 466 19.76 36.76 -15.16
N HIS A 467 19.43 35.55 -15.62
CA HIS A 467 20.42 34.63 -16.19
C HIS A 467 20.76 35.06 -17.63
N PRO A 468 22.05 35.34 -17.94
CA PRO A 468 22.47 35.61 -19.30
C PRO A 468 22.14 34.41 -20.20
N GLY A 469 21.33 34.61 -21.25
CA GLY A 469 20.98 33.56 -22.20
C GLY A 469 19.72 32.73 -21.86
N ALA A 470 18.90 33.13 -20.90
CA ALA A 470 17.59 32.50 -20.67
C ALA A 470 16.69 32.66 -21.91
N THR A 471 16.15 31.54 -22.42
CA THR A 471 15.22 31.55 -23.56
C THR A 471 13.77 31.35 -23.10
N ASP A 472 12.80 31.79 -23.92
CA ASP A 472 11.38 31.51 -23.67
C ASP A 472 11.08 30.00 -23.53
N ALA A 473 11.89 29.15 -24.18
CA ALA A 473 11.76 27.70 -24.08
C ALA A 473 12.18 27.19 -22.70
N ASP A 474 13.24 27.77 -22.12
CA ASP A 474 13.70 27.43 -20.77
C ASP A 474 12.70 27.88 -19.71
N GLU A 475 12.13 29.07 -19.85
CA GLU A 475 11.06 29.52 -18.95
C GLU A 475 9.82 28.63 -19.02
N ARG A 476 9.41 28.20 -20.22
CA ARG A 476 8.28 27.27 -20.37
C ARG A 476 8.57 25.92 -19.72
N ARG A 477 9.80 25.40 -19.90
CA ARG A 477 10.24 24.14 -19.29
C ARG A 477 10.24 24.23 -17.76
N ALA A 478 10.82 25.28 -17.20
CA ALA A 478 10.86 25.51 -15.76
C ALA A 478 9.44 25.63 -15.16
N ARG A 479 8.55 26.38 -15.83
CA ARG A 479 7.13 26.50 -15.44
C ARG A 479 6.39 25.16 -15.51
N SER A 480 6.67 24.31 -16.49
CA SER A 480 6.08 22.97 -16.59
C SER A 480 6.55 22.08 -15.45
N GLN A 481 7.86 22.01 -15.22
CA GLN A 481 8.43 21.19 -14.14
C GLN A 481 7.95 21.64 -12.76
N ALA A 482 7.85 22.96 -12.51
CA ALA A 482 7.31 23.49 -11.27
C ALA A 482 5.85 23.05 -11.07
N ARG A 483 5.01 23.14 -12.11
CA ARG A 483 3.62 22.65 -12.07
C ARG A 483 3.50 21.15 -11.87
N ASP A 484 4.43 20.37 -12.40
CA ASP A 484 4.47 18.92 -12.21
C ASP A 484 4.77 18.57 -10.75
N TRP A 485 5.73 19.27 -10.14
CA TRP A 485 6.00 19.19 -8.70
C TRP A 485 4.83 19.68 -7.85
N GLY A 486 4.15 20.75 -8.25
CA GLY A 486 2.93 21.20 -7.59
C GLY A 486 1.80 20.17 -7.63
N ARG A 487 1.63 19.43 -8.73
CA ARG A 487 0.67 18.31 -8.77
C ARG A 487 1.11 17.16 -7.87
N PHE A 488 2.40 16.85 -7.85
CA PHE A 488 2.96 15.82 -6.97
C PHE A 488 2.70 16.12 -5.48
N THR A 489 3.07 17.31 -4.99
CA THR A 489 2.91 17.68 -3.58
C THR A 489 1.44 17.82 -3.17
N ARG A 490 0.59 18.30 -4.09
CA ARG A 490 -0.87 18.31 -3.91
C ARG A 490 -1.41 16.91 -3.63
N ASN A 491 -1.02 15.94 -4.44
CA ASN A 491 -1.47 14.55 -4.30
C ASN A 491 -0.87 13.92 -3.04
N PHE A 492 0.39 14.22 -2.74
CA PHE A 492 1.15 13.64 -1.65
C PHE A 492 0.45 13.79 -0.30
N ILE A 493 -0.05 14.98 0.03
CA ILE A 493 -0.64 15.23 1.36
C ILE A 493 -1.90 14.39 1.61
N VAL A 494 -2.75 14.20 0.59
CA VAL A 494 -3.99 13.42 0.71
C VAL A 494 -3.68 11.93 0.65
N GLN A 495 -2.92 11.50 -0.36
CA GLN A 495 -2.60 10.09 -0.58
C GLN A 495 -1.74 9.50 0.54
N GLY A 496 -0.78 10.27 1.05
CA GLY A 496 0.07 9.84 2.15
C GLY A 496 -0.71 9.76 3.47
N SER A 497 -1.56 10.75 3.76
CA SER A 497 -2.41 10.68 4.96
C SER A 497 -3.47 9.57 4.88
N ALA A 498 -3.93 9.23 3.67
CA ALA A 498 -4.77 8.04 3.45
C ALA A 498 -4.02 6.73 3.69
N ALA A 499 -2.74 6.64 3.30
CA ALA A 499 -1.89 5.49 3.60
C ALA A 499 -1.64 5.34 5.11
N GLU A 500 -1.41 6.45 5.81
CA GLU A 500 -1.29 6.49 7.28
C GLU A 500 -2.56 6.00 7.98
N TRP A 501 -3.74 6.40 7.46
CA TRP A 501 -5.02 5.91 7.95
C TRP A 501 -5.15 4.39 7.74
N ALA A 502 -4.83 3.91 6.53
CA ALA A 502 -4.91 2.49 6.19
C ALA A 502 -3.97 1.63 7.06
N LEU A 503 -2.76 2.10 7.35
CA LEU A 503 -1.84 1.44 8.29
C LEU A 503 -2.44 1.35 9.69
N CYS A 504 -3.02 2.44 10.20
CA CYS A 504 -3.69 2.43 11.50
C CYS A 504 -4.90 1.49 11.52
N TRP A 505 -5.66 1.45 10.43
CA TRP A 505 -6.82 0.57 10.28
C TRP A 505 -6.41 -0.90 10.30
N MET A 506 -5.42 -1.29 9.49
CA MET A 506 -4.90 -2.65 9.47
C MET A 506 -4.26 -3.07 10.79
N ALA A 507 -3.51 -2.17 11.45
CA ALA A 507 -2.93 -2.42 12.76
C ALA A 507 -4.00 -2.70 13.83
N GLU A 508 -5.10 -1.97 13.79
CA GLU A 508 -6.23 -2.14 14.70
C GLU A 508 -7.01 -3.44 14.40
N ILE A 509 -7.26 -3.76 13.11
CA ILE A 509 -7.82 -5.06 12.70
C ILE A 509 -6.96 -6.19 13.26
N ARG A 510 -5.65 -6.18 12.97
CA ARG A 510 -4.72 -7.22 13.42
C ARG A 510 -4.73 -7.39 14.93
N ARG A 511 -4.83 -6.28 15.68
CA ARG A 511 -4.89 -6.29 17.15
C ARG A 511 -6.16 -6.99 17.63
N GLU A 512 -7.32 -6.61 17.13
CA GLU A 512 -8.60 -7.19 17.55
C GLU A 512 -8.75 -8.65 17.11
N LEU A 513 -8.34 -9.01 15.87
CA LEU A 513 -8.40 -10.39 15.38
C LEU A 513 -7.60 -11.38 16.25
N ARG A 514 -6.47 -10.95 16.82
CA ARG A 514 -5.66 -11.76 17.73
C ARG A 514 -6.34 -12.08 19.05
N LEU A 515 -7.37 -11.34 19.43
CA LEU A 515 -8.14 -11.57 20.66
C LEU A 515 -9.25 -12.61 20.46
N LEU A 516 -9.56 -12.95 19.20
CA LEU A 516 -10.61 -13.92 18.89
C LEU A 516 -10.12 -15.35 19.15
N GLN A 517 -11.04 -16.17 19.65
CA GLN A 517 -10.86 -17.60 19.82
C GLN A 517 -11.86 -18.30 18.93
N ALA A 518 -11.38 -19.20 18.07
CA ALA A 518 -12.25 -20.03 17.27
C ALA A 518 -13.13 -20.93 18.16
N PRO A 519 -14.42 -21.10 17.84
CA PRO A 519 -15.27 -22.06 18.51
C PRO A 519 -14.70 -23.48 18.47
N GLU A 520 -15.00 -24.29 19.48
CA GLU A 520 -14.67 -25.72 19.46
C GLU A 520 -15.25 -26.42 18.22
N GLY A 521 -14.46 -27.29 17.59
CA GLY A 521 -14.86 -27.97 16.36
C GLY A 521 -14.73 -27.15 15.09
N THR A 522 -14.15 -25.93 15.15
CA THR A 522 -13.80 -25.16 13.94
C THR A 522 -12.89 -25.98 13.03
N VAL A 523 -13.23 -26.02 11.74
CA VAL A 523 -12.39 -26.68 10.73
C VAL A 523 -11.06 -25.94 10.62
N PRO A 524 -9.92 -26.64 10.79
CA PRO A 524 -8.59 -26.07 10.58
C PRO A 524 -8.46 -25.41 9.20
N GLY A 525 -8.03 -24.15 9.15
CA GLY A 525 -7.60 -23.49 7.93
C GLY A 525 -6.27 -24.05 7.45
N ARG A 526 -5.94 -23.83 6.17
CA ARG A 526 -4.73 -24.42 5.56
C ARG A 526 -3.43 -23.71 5.92
N SER A 527 -3.47 -22.51 6.51
CA SER A 527 -2.25 -21.80 6.94
C SER A 527 -1.84 -22.22 8.36
N PRO A 528 -0.64 -22.81 8.56
CA PRO A 528 -0.26 -23.42 9.85
C PRO A 528 -0.29 -22.46 11.05
N VAL A 529 0.23 -21.23 10.88
CA VAL A 529 0.26 -20.21 11.94
C VAL A 529 -1.15 -19.68 12.28
N PHE A 530 -2.07 -19.79 11.32
CA PHE A 530 -3.41 -19.26 11.42
C PHE A 530 -4.49 -20.34 11.42
N THR A 531 -4.12 -21.57 11.80
CA THR A 531 -4.96 -22.77 11.68
C THR A 531 -6.38 -22.58 12.20
N HIS A 532 -6.59 -21.78 13.25
CA HIS A 532 -7.93 -21.48 13.79
C HIS A 532 -8.17 -19.97 13.99
N ALA A 533 -7.32 -19.12 13.41
CA ALA A 533 -7.33 -17.69 13.69
C ALA A 533 -7.69 -16.88 12.43
N PRO A 534 -8.61 -15.92 12.54
CA PRO A 534 -8.85 -14.97 11.47
C PRO A 534 -7.60 -14.11 11.23
N HIS A 535 -7.32 -13.81 9.97
CA HIS A 535 -6.12 -13.07 9.58
C HIS A 535 -6.30 -12.32 8.27
N LEU A 536 -5.58 -11.20 8.14
CA LEU A 536 -5.49 -10.46 6.89
C LEU A 536 -4.76 -11.34 5.87
N VAL A 537 -5.27 -11.38 4.63
CA VAL A 537 -4.69 -12.13 3.51
C VAL A 537 -4.48 -11.28 2.25
N PHE A 538 -5.08 -10.10 2.20
CA PHE A 538 -4.92 -9.18 1.07
C PHE A 538 -5.10 -7.73 1.52
N PHE A 539 -4.31 -6.85 0.92
CA PHE A 539 -4.43 -5.40 1.05
C PHE A 539 -4.18 -4.72 -0.30
N LEU A 540 -5.07 -3.79 -0.66
CA LEU A 540 -4.95 -2.90 -1.81
C LEU A 540 -5.40 -1.50 -1.40
N HIS A 541 -4.52 -0.76 -0.73
CA HIS A 541 -4.66 0.65 -0.33
C HIS A 541 -5.88 1.02 0.52
N ASP A 542 -7.09 0.92 -0.03
CA ASP A 542 -8.40 1.15 0.59
C ASP A 542 -9.22 -0.13 0.78
N GLU A 543 -8.75 -1.27 0.27
CA GLU A 543 -9.40 -2.58 0.40
C GLU A 543 -8.57 -3.55 1.24
N VAL A 544 -9.22 -4.31 2.13
CA VAL A 544 -8.64 -5.44 2.88
C VAL A 544 -9.50 -6.69 2.71
N ILE A 545 -8.87 -7.86 2.76
CA ILE A 545 -9.56 -9.14 2.88
C ILE A 545 -9.05 -9.87 4.13
N VAL A 546 -9.98 -10.28 4.98
CA VAL A 546 -9.74 -11.17 6.11
C VAL A 546 -10.25 -12.55 5.76
N HIS A 547 -9.40 -13.58 5.89
CA HIS A 547 -9.81 -14.97 5.82
C HIS A 547 -10.10 -15.44 7.24
N THR A 548 -11.31 -15.94 7.48
CA THR A 548 -11.81 -16.24 8.83
C THR A 548 -12.63 -17.53 8.87
N PRO A 549 -12.63 -18.29 9.98
CA PRO A 549 -13.62 -19.33 10.22
C PRO A 549 -15.04 -18.76 10.05
N ALA A 550 -15.94 -19.54 9.44
CA ALA A 550 -17.30 -19.08 9.16
C ALA A 550 -18.05 -18.63 10.42
N GLY A 551 -17.83 -19.30 11.55
CA GLY A 551 -18.45 -18.96 12.84
C GLY A 551 -17.98 -17.63 13.45
N LEU A 552 -16.88 -17.05 12.96
CA LEU A 552 -16.35 -15.76 13.41
C LEU A 552 -16.63 -14.60 12.43
N ALA A 553 -17.24 -14.88 11.26
CA ALA A 553 -17.33 -13.90 10.18
C ALA A 553 -18.08 -12.62 10.56
N GLU A 554 -19.18 -12.71 11.29
CA GLU A 554 -19.94 -11.55 11.75
C GLU A 554 -19.13 -10.68 12.74
N GLU A 555 -18.41 -11.31 13.66
CA GLU A 555 -17.56 -10.59 14.61
C GLU A 555 -16.38 -9.91 13.90
N VAL A 556 -15.79 -10.58 12.90
CA VAL A 556 -14.73 -10.01 12.05
C VAL A 556 -15.24 -8.80 11.26
N GLU A 557 -16.44 -8.85 10.68
CA GLU A 557 -17.05 -7.70 10.01
C GLU A 557 -17.17 -6.50 10.96
N GLN A 558 -17.66 -6.73 12.18
CA GLN A 558 -17.76 -5.66 13.17
C GLN A 558 -16.39 -5.12 13.60
N ILE A 559 -15.37 -5.98 13.75
CA ILE A 559 -13.99 -5.57 14.02
C ILE A 559 -13.49 -4.64 12.93
N VAL A 560 -13.67 -5.02 11.66
CA VAL A 560 -13.18 -4.24 10.52
C VAL A 560 -13.82 -2.85 10.47
N VAL A 561 -15.12 -2.74 10.75
CA VAL A 561 -15.85 -1.47 10.84
C VAL A 561 -15.41 -0.63 12.04
N ARG A 562 -15.32 -1.22 13.24
CA ARG A 562 -14.86 -0.49 14.45
C ARG A 562 -13.42 -0.01 14.30
N ALA A 563 -12.55 -0.81 13.69
CA ALA A 563 -11.16 -0.47 13.43
C ALA A 563 -11.04 0.77 12.52
N ALA A 564 -11.89 0.90 11.49
CA ALA A 564 -11.90 2.08 10.61
C ALA A 564 -12.26 3.36 11.38
N ALA A 565 -13.26 3.29 12.26
CA ALA A 565 -13.62 4.40 13.14
C ALA A 565 -12.51 4.74 14.15
N THR A 566 -11.84 3.74 14.70
CA THR A 566 -10.69 3.91 15.61
C THR A 566 -9.50 4.55 14.90
N ALA A 567 -9.16 4.12 13.68
CA ALA A 567 -8.12 4.75 12.87
C ALA A 567 -8.45 6.22 12.57
N GLY A 568 -9.71 6.52 12.24
CA GLY A 568 -10.19 7.90 12.08
C GLY A 568 -9.93 8.76 13.33
N ARG A 569 -10.28 8.26 14.52
CA ARG A 569 -10.03 8.95 15.79
C ARG A 569 -8.56 9.10 16.11
N HIS A 570 -7.72 8.11 15.81
CA HIS A 570 -6.27 8.19 16.03
C HIS A 570 -5.64 9.34 15.22
N LEU A 571 -6.06 9.52 13.96
CA LEU A 571 -5.50 10.56 13.10
C LEU A 571 -6.14 11.95 13.35
N PHE A 572 -7.45 12.00 13.53
CA PHE A 572 -8.23 13.25 13.46
C PHE A 572 -8.97 13.61 14.75
N GLY A 573 -8.83 12.81 15.81
CA GLY A 573 -9.53 13.04 17.07
C GLY A 573 -11.05 12.96 16.90
N ASP A 574 -11.77 13.90 17.50
CA ASP A 574 -13.23 13.98 17.44
C ASP A 574 -13.75 14.78 16.22
N PHE A 575 -12.90 15.03 15.21
CA PHE A 575 -13.36 15.69 13.98
C PHE A 575 -14.46 14.84 13.32
N PRO A 576 -15.61 15.44 12.96
CA PRO A 576 -16.80 14.66 12.62
C PRO A 576 -16.81 14.23 11.15
N VAL A 577 -15.91 13.30 10.82
CA VAL A 577 -15.79 12.64 9.52
C VAL A 577 -16.02 11.14 9.69
N ASP A 578 -16.87 10.57 8.83
CA ASP A 578 -17.11 9.13 8.80
C ASP A 578 -16.19 8.49 7.76
N PHE A 579 -15.61 7.33 8.10
CA PHE A 579 -14.89 6.46 7.16
C PHE A 579 -15.76 5.24 6.88
N LEU A 580 -16.67 5.38 5.93
CA LEU A 580 -17.63 4.33 5.59
C LEU A 580 -16.94 3.18 4.86
N LEU A 581 -17.31 1.95 5.23
CA LEU A 581 -16.86 0.74 4.58
C LEU A 581 -18.03 0.07 3.87
N THR A 582 -17.77 -0.49 2.70
CA THR A 582 -18.61 -1.55 2.13
C THR A 582 -17.99 -2.87 2.57
N VAL A 583 -18.72 -3.67 3.34
CA VAL A 583 -18.25 -4.98 3.81
C VAL A 583 -19.12 -6.09 3.23
N ALA A 584 -18.49 -7.16 2.77
CA ALA A 584 -19.16 -8.35 2.27
C ALA A 584 -18.48 -9.60 2.82
N THR A 585 -19.29 -10.52 3.34
CA THR A 585 -18.87 -11.86 3.77
C THR A 585 -19.23 -12.86 2.69
N VAL A 586 -18.23 -13.47 2.06
CA VAL A 586 -18.41 -14.28 0.83
C VAL A 586 -17.57 -15.55 0.84
N ASP A 587 -17.96 -16.51 -0.01
CA ASP A 587 -17.17 -17.72 -0.27
C ASP A 587 -16.10 -17.48 -1.33
N SER A 588 -16.41 -16.66 -2.34
CA SER A 588 -15.49 -16.28 -3.40
C SER A 588 -15.46 -14.76 -3.60
N TYR A 589 -14.28 -14.21 -3.91
CA TYR A 589 -14.06 -12.77 -3.94
C TYR A 589 -14.88 -12.03 -5.02
N ASP A 590 -15.28 -12.72 -6.10
CA ASP A 590 -16.16 -12.14 -7.13
C ASP A 590 -17.60 -11.88 -6.66
N GLN A 591 -18.01 -12.43 -5.51
CA GLN A 591 -19.32 -12.18 -4.89
C GLN A 591 -19.34 -10.92 -4.02
N ALA A 592 -18.18 -10.33 -3.71
CA ALA A 592 -18.08 -9.20 -2.79
C ALA A 592 -18.51 -7.86 -3.43
N LYS A 593 -18.54 -7.77 -4.76
CA LYS A 593 -18.82 -6.53 -5.52
C LYS A 593 -19.59 -6.75 -6.82
#